data_AF-A0A7J0AML6-F1
#
_entry.id   AF-A0A7J0AML6-F1
#
_cell.length_a   1.000
_cell.length_b   1.000
_cell.length_c   1.000
_cell.angle_alpha   90.00
_cell.angle_beta   90.00
_cell.angle_gamma   90.00
#
_symmetry.space_group_name_H-M   'P 1'
#
loop_
_entity.id
_entity.type
_entity.pdbx_description
1 polymer ?
#
loop_
_entity_poly.entity_id
_entity_poly.type
_entity_poly.pdbx_seq_one_letter_code
_entity_poly.pdbx_strand_id
1 'polypeptide(L)'
;MNWRKPAYGAKAVKTGHRTISTSSGWSYFNMKESRNQTEIGPRGPLPLEKVYSYQAIPDSITDSQKDLIWGVQGCLWTEYVPTTWKAEFSVFPRMSALAENAWSAEESKDWDNFVRKVEAQIERYELWGVRYSDAFFRTQDIERKR
;
A
#
# COMPACT_ATOMS: atom_id res chain seq x y z
N MET A 1 14.38 -6.49 6.98
CA MET A 1 13.40 -5.54 6.41
C MET A 1 13.97 -4.94 5.14
N ASN A 2 13.36 -5.20 3.97
CA ASN A 2 13.82 -4.65 2.70
C ASN A 2 12.98 -3.44 2.30
N TRP A 3 13.58 -2.25 2.37
CA TRP A 3 12.89 -1.00 2.02
C TRP A 3 13.20 -0.45 0.63
N ARG A 4 14.21 -1.00 -0.06
CA ARG A 4 14.61 -0.53 -1.39
C ARG A 4 13.91 -1.34 -2.48
N LYS A 5 14.59 -1.58 -3.60
CA LYS A 5 14.09 -2.40 -4.70
C LYS A 5 13.78 -3.82 -4.21
N PRO A 6 12.69 -4.47 -4.68
CA PRO A 6 12.34 -5.85 -4.30
C PRO A 6 13.48 -6.87 -4.50
N ALA A 7 14.33 -6.66 -5.51
CA ALA A 7 15.50 -7.50 -5.80
C ALA A 7 16.46 -7.67 -4.60
N TYR A 8 16.59 -6.67 -3.72
CA TYR A 8 17.44 -6.79 -2.53
C TYR A 8 16.81 -7.68 -1.46
N GLY A 9 15.49 -7.69 -1.34
CA GLY A 9 14.76 -8.63 -0.49
C GLY A 9 14.87 -10.05 -1.01
N ALA A 10 14.74 -10.24 -2.33
CA ALA A 10 14.95 -11.54 -2.95
C ALA A 10 16.39 -12.06 -2.74
N LYS A 11 17.38 -11.18 -2.80
CA LYS A 11 18.78 -11.54 -2.46
C LYS A 11 18.91 -12.01 -1.01
N ALA A 12 18.28 -11.34 -0.05
CA ALA A 12 18.32 -11.73 1.36
C ALA A 12 17.65 -13.11 1.60
N VAL A 13 16.50 -13.36 0.97
CA VAL A 13 15.83 -14.66 1.01
C VAL A 13 16.72 -15.75 0.42
N LYS A 14 17.34 -15.51 -0.75
CA LYS A 14 18.25 -16.47 -1.40
C LYS A 14 19.49 -16.81 -0.58
N THR A 15 19.90 -15.94 0.34
CA THR A 15 21.00 -16.20 1.28
C THR A 15 20.52 -16.70 2.65
N GLY A 16 19.27 -17.16 2.76
CA GLY A 16 18.74 -17.81 3.96
C GLY A 16 18.19 -16.85 5.04
N HIS A 17 18.00 -15.56 4.72
CA HIS A 17 17.57 -14.57 5.71
C HIS A 17 16.06 -14.33 5.65
N ARG A 18 15.44 -14.37 6.83
CA ARG A 18 14.06 -13.94 7.03
C ARG A 18 13.90 -12.47 6.66
N THR A 19 12.89 -12.19 5.85
CA THR A 19 12.72 -10.89 5.20
C THR A 19 11.28 -10.42 5.32
N ILE A 20 11.11 -9.24 5.92
CA ILE A 20 9.87 -8.44 5.83
C ILE A 20 10.04 -7.49 4.65
N SER A 21 9.04 -7.44 3.77
CA SER A 21 9.05 -6.56 2.61
C SER A 21 8.37 -5.22 2.88
N THR A 22 9.11 -4.14 2.67
CA THR A 22 8.67 -2.77 2.96
C THR A 22 9.10 -1.80 1.85
N SER A 23 9.00 -2.24 0.60
CA SER A 23 9.58 -1.51 -0.54
C SER A 23 8.98 -0.10 -0.65
N SER A 24 9.86 0.90 -0.69
CA SER A 24 9.46 2.30 -0.79
C SER A 24 8.65 2.62 -2.05
N GLY A 25 8.77 1.80 -3.10
CA GLY A 25 7.98 1.96 -4.31
C GLY A 25 6.50 1.60 -4.16
N TRP A 26 6.13 0.89 -3.09
CA TRP A 26 4.79 0.31 -2.88
C TRP A 26 4.20 0.52 -1.49
N SER A 27 5.01 0.74 -0.45
CA SER A 27 4.51 0.73 0.94
C SER A 27 4.94 1.93 1.79
N TYR A 28 5.39 3.03 1.17
CA TYR A 28 5.72 4.28 1.87
C TYR A 28 4.56 5.28 1.78
N PHE A 29 3.72 5.30 2.81
CA PHE A 29 2.46 6.06 2.82
C PHE A 29 2.64 7.56 3.04
N ASN A 30 3.84 8.03 3.33
CA ASN A 30 4.17 9.46 3.30
C ASN A 30 4.27 10.02 1.87
N MET A 31 4.31 9.17 0.84
CA MET A 31 4.24 9.61 -0.56
C MET A 31 2.83 10.11 -0.90
N LYS A 32 2.76 11.12 -1.77
CA LYS A 32 1.48 11.61 -2.32
C LYS A 32 0.80 10.49 -3.11
N GLU A 33 -0.52 10.46 -3.17
CA GLU A 33 -1.30 9.48 -3.95
C GLU A 33 -1.48 9.92 -5.40
N SER A 34 -1.49 11.24 -5.65
CA SER A 34 -1.71 11.84 -6.96
C SER A 34 -0.69 12.95 -7.24
N ARG A 35 -0.39 13.17 -8.52
CA ARG A 35 0.43 14.30 -8.97
C ARG A 35 -0.26 15.65 -8.74
N ASN A 36 -1.59 15.64 -8.66
CA ASN A 36 -2.41 16.84 -8.49
C ASN A 36 -2.59 17.23 -7.01
N GLN A 37 -2.05 16.45 -6.07
CA GLN A 37 -1.98 16.88 -4.68
C GLN A 37 -0.98 18.03 -4.54
N THR A 38 -1.50 19.15 -4.04
CA THR A 38 -0.79 20.42 -3.81
C THR A 38 0.14 20.38 -2.60
N GLU A 39 -0.02 19.38 -1.73
CA GLU A 39 0.77 19.21 -0.52
C GLU A 39 2.25 18.99 -0.83
N ILE A 40 3.12 19.48 0.07
CA ILE A 40 4.55 19.22 0.04
C ILE A 40 4.78 17.78 0.51
N GLY A 41 5.67 17.07 -0.17
CA GLY A 41 6.03 15.70 0.22
C GLY A 41 7.09 15.10 -0.70
N PRO A 42 7.45 13.83 -0.47
CA PRO A 42 8.39 13.09 -1.29
C PRO A 42 8.01 13.08 -2.78
N ARG A 43 9.01 12.89 -3.64
CA ARG A 43 8.82 12.90 -5.09
C ARG A 43 8.07 11.66 -5.59
N GLY A 44 7.05 11.89 -6.41
CA GLY A 44 6.33 10.87 -7.15
C GLY A 44 5.08 10.36 -6.41
N PRO A 45 4.01 9.98 -7.15
CA PRO A 45 2.81 9.45 -6.54
C PRO A 45 2.94 7.95 -6.23
N LEU A 46 2.30 7.53 -5.13
CA LEU A 46 1.99 6.17 -4.76
C LEU A 46 0.46 6.04 -4.67
N PRO A 47 -0.23 5.88 -5.81
CA PRO A 47 -1.69 5.71 -5.84
C PRO A 47 -2.09 4.35 -5.27
N LEU A 48 -3.37 4.22 -4.87
CA LEU A 48 -3.92 3.00 -4.27
C LEU A 48 -3.67 1.74 -5.12
N GLU A 49 -3.93 1.82 -6.43
CA GLU A 49 -3.71 0.74 -7.39
C GLU A 49 -2.26 0.26 -7.42
N LYS A 50 -1.32 1.20 -7.31
CA LYS A 50 0.09 0.84 -7.23
C LYS A 50 0.40 0.08 -5.95
N VAL A 51 -0.18 0.45 -4.81
CA VAL A 51 -0.01 -0.32 -3.56
C VAL A 51 -0.60 -1.73 -3.73
N TYR A 52 -1.80 -1.84 -4.30
CA TYR A 52 -2.49 -3.11 -4.51
C TYR A 52 -1.75 -4.08 -5.44
N SER A 53 -1.15 -3.57 -6.51
CA SER A 53 -0.34 -4.37 -7.44
C SER A 53 0.98 -4.89 -6.85
N TYR A 54 1.24 -4.69 -5.55
CA TYR A 54 2.48 -5.15 -4.95
C TYR A 54 2.52 -6.67 -4.78
N GLN A 55 3.42 -7.31 -5.52
CA GLN A 55 3.72 -8.72 -5.34
C GLN A 55 4.79 -8.91 -4.25
N ALA A 56 4.37 -9.34 -3.06
CA ALA A 56 5.25 -9.52 -1.91
C ALA A 56 6.24 -10.67 -2.08
N ILE A 57 5.82 -11.72 -2.80
CA ILE A 57 6.61 -12.92 -3.12
C ILE A 57 7.01 -12.85 -4.60
N PRO A 58 8.24 -12.43 -4.94
CA PRO A 58 8.66 -12.35 -6.34
C PRO A 58 8.78 -13.74 -6.97
N ASP A 59 8.47 -13.88 -8.26
CA ASP A 59 8.58 -15.14 -9.03
C ASP A 59 9.97 -15.79 -8.97
N SER A 60 10.99 -15.00 -8.68
CA SER A 60 12.37 -15.46 -8.55
C SER A 60 12.68 -16.27 -7.27
N ILE A 61 11.68 -16.48 -6.40
CA ILE A 61 11.77 -17.19 -5.11
C ILE A 61 11.13 -18.57 -5.24
N THR A 62 11.85 -19.61 -4.82
CA THR A 62 11.36 -21.00 -4.86
C THR A 62 10.35 -21.27 -3.75
N ASP A 63 9.53 -22.32 -3.87
CA ASP A 63 8.56 -22.71 -2.84
C ASP A 63 9.22 -22.93 -1.48
N SER A 64 10.37 -23.59 -1.45
CA SER A 64 11.16 -23.82 -0.22
C SER A 64 11.70 -22.54 0.43
N GLN A 65 11.74 -21.43 -0.29
CA GLN A 65 12.21 -20.14 0.19
C GLN A 65 11.06 -19.21 0.62
N LYS A 66 9.81 -19.54 0.30
CA LYS A 66 8.64 -18.72 0.65
C LYS A 66 8.51 -18.49 2.15
N ASP A 67 8.87 -19.48 2.97
CA ASP A 67 8.84 -19.38 4.44
C ASP A 67 9.82 -18.35 5.03
N LEU A 68 10.81 -17.92 4.25
CA LEU A 68 11.72 -16.85 4.65
C LEU A 68 11.11 -15.46 4.40
N ILE A 69 9.98 -15.35 3.70
CA ILE A 69 9.24 -14.10 3.55
C ILE A 69 8.24 -14.02 4.70
N TRP A 70 8.55 -13.18 5.69
CA TRP A 70 7.75 -13.03 6.91
C TRP A 70 6.52 -12.14 6.75
N GLY A 71 6.40 -11.45 5.62
CA GLY A 71 5.23 -10.64 5.30
C GLY A 71 5.61 -9.27 4.76
N VAL A 72 4.62 -8.38 4.76
CA VAL A 72 4.73 -7.00 4.27
C VAL A 72 4.50 -5.99 5.38
N GLN A 73 5.05 -4.80 5.23
CA GLN A 73 4.76 -3.68 6.13
C GLN A 73 4.70 -2.35 5.35
N GLY A 74 3.73 -1.52 5.76
CA GLY A 74 3.60 -0.12 5.37
C GLY A 74 4.32 0.78 6.36
N CYS A 75 5.00 1.80 5.84
CA CYS A 75 5.71 2.78 6.63
C CYS A 75 5.12 4.17 6.41
N LEU A 76 4.91 4.91 7.49
CA LEU A 76 4.59 6.33 7.45
C LEU A 76 5.74 7.11 8.09
N TRP A 77 6.52 7.81 7.26
CA TRP A 77 7.51 8.77 7.73
C TRP A 77 6.87 10.15 7.88
N THR A 78 7.20 10.87 8.95
CA THR A 78 6.40 12.01 9.39
C THR A 78 7.05 13.37 9.14
N GLU A 79 8.05 13.47 8.26
CA GLU A 79 8.75 14.73 7.97
C GLU A 79 7.79 15.81 7.45
N TYR A 80 6.74 15.41 6.73
CA TYR A 80 5.70 16.29 6.18
C TYR A 80 4.30 15.98 6.73
N VAL A 81 4.23 15.30 7.89
CA VAL A 81 2.98 14.84 8.51
C VAL A 81 2.88 15.42 9.93
N PRO A 82 2.55 16.72 10.06
CA PRO A 82 2.62 17.41 11.35
C PRO A 82 1.42 17.13 12.27
N THR A 83 0.36 16.50 11.77
CA THR A 83 -0.89 16.28 12.51
C THR A 83 -1.37 14.84 12.38
N THR A 84 -2.13 14.38 13.38
CA THR A 84 -2.82 13.08 13.34
C THR A 84 -3.80 13.01 12.17
N TRP A 85 -4.51 14.11 11.89
CA TRP A 85 -5.34 14.28 10.70
C TRP A 85 -4.59 13.93 9.41
N LYS A 86 -3.35 14.43 9.27
CA LYS A 86 -2.53 14.19 8.08
C LYS A 86 -2.00 12.75 8.06
N ALA A 87 -1.74 12.16 9.22
CA ALA A 87 -1.31 10.76 9.32
C ALA A 87 -2.42 9.82 8.84
N GLU A 88 -3.64 9.99 9.34
CA GLU A 88 -4.83 9.26 8.89
C GLU A 88 -5.04 9.43 7.37
N PHE A 89 -5.07 10.67 6.89
CA PHE A 89 -5.25 11.00 5.48
C PHE A 89 -4.18 10.35 4.59
N SER A 90 -2.95 10.24 5.07
CA SER A 90 -1.85 9.61 4.33
C SER A 90 -1.95 8.08 4.33
N VAL A 91 -2.53 7.48 5.36
CA VAL A 91 -2.60 6.02 5.52
C VAL A 91 -3.83 5.43 4.82
N PHE A 92 -4.98 6.09 4.88
CA PHE A 92 -6.23 5.59 4.32
C PHE A 92 -6.54 6.20 2.94
N PRO A 93 -6.97 5.42 1.94
CA PRO A 93 -7.35 3.99 2.01
C PRO A 93 -6.21 3.00 1.71
N ARG A 94 -4.97 3.46 1.50
CA ARG A 94 -3.83 2.60 1.09
C ARG A 94 -3.51 1.46 2.05
N MET A 95 -3.81 1.62 3.33
CA MET A 95 -3.74 0.54 4.31
C MET A 95 -4.60 -0.67 3.93
N SER A 96 -5.77 -0.46 3.30
CA SER A 96 -6.63 -1.56 2.84
C SER A 96 -5.97 -2.38 1.74
N ALA A 97 -5.24 -1.73 0.82
CA ALA A 97 -4.49 -2.43 -0.23
C ALA A 97 -3.31 -3.22 0.35
N LEU A 98 -2.60 -2.65 1.32
CA LEU A 98 -1.53 -3.38 2.02
C LEU A 98 -2.07 -4.58 2.80
N ALA A 99 -3.21 -4.43 3.48
CA ALA A 99 -3.87 -5.52 4.21
C ALA A 99 -4.27 -6.65 3.26
N GLU A 100 -4.82 -6.33 2.09
CA GLU A 100 -5.12 -7.33 1.05
C GLU A 100 -3.85 -8.08 0.62
N ASN A 101 -2.75 -7.35 0.34
CA ASN A 101 -1.47 -7.97 -0.04
C ASN A 101 -0.85 -8.85 1.07
N ALA A 102 -1.20 -8.58 2.34
CA ALA A 102 -0.68 -9.33 3.47
C ALA A 102 -1.51 -10.58 3.79
N TRP A 103 -2.80 -10.57 3.43
CA TRP A 103 -3.78 -11.53 3.95
C TRP A 103 -4.41 -12.42 2.88
N SER A 104 -4.72 -11.84 1.72
CA SER A 104 -5.44 -12.54 0.66
C SER A 104 -4.47 -13.35 -0.20
N ALA A 105 -4.89 -14.55 -0.60
CA ALA A 105 -4.12 -15.37 -1.53
C ALA A 105 -4.03 -14.69 -2.90
N GLU A 106 -2.90 -14.81 -3.59
CA GLU A 106 -2.66 -14.04 -4.83
C GLU A 106 -3.70 -14.37 -5.92
N GLU A 107 -4.12 -15.63 -6.01
CA GLU A 107 -5.16 -16.10 -6.93
C GLU A 107 -6.56 -15.54 -6.64
N SER A 108 -6.78 -15.00 -5.44
CA SER A 108 -8.06 -14.41 -5.02
C SER A 108 -8.11 -12.89 -5.20
N LYS A 109 -6.97 -12.26 -5.55
CA LYS A 109 -6.87 -10.82 -5.75
C LYS A 109 -7.46 -10.45 -7.10
N ASP A 110 -8.48 -9.58 -7.05
CA ASP A 110 -9.14 -9.00 -8.22
C ASP A 110 -9.31 -7.49 -7.98
N TRP A 111 -8.78 -6.66 -8.88
CA TRP A 111 -8.75 -5.21 -8.71
C TRP A 111 -10.16 -4.61 -8.66
N ASP A 112 -11.05 -5.02 -9.56
CA ASP A 112 -12.41 -4.48 -9.63
C ASP A 112 -13.23 -4.86 -8.39
N ASN A 113 -13.04 -6.07 -7.87
CA ASN A 113 -13.63 -6.48 -6.60
C ASN A 113 -13.02 -5.71 -5.42
N PHE A 114 -11.71 -5.48 -5.42
CA PHE A 114 -11.06 -4.65 -4.40
C PHE A 114 -11.58 -3.22 -4.40
N VAL A 115 -11.78 -2.61 -5.58
CA VAL A 115 -12.41 -1.29 -5.73
C VAL A 115 -13.76 -1.24 -5.02
N ARG A 116 -14.66 -2.21 -5.29
CA ARG A 116 -15.96 -2.29 -4.60
C ARG A 116 -15.83 -2.42 -3.08
N LYS A 117 -14.85 -3.21 -2.61
CA LYS A 117 -14.55 -3.33 -1.16
C LYS A 117 -14.07 -2.02 -0.56
N VAL A 118 -13.27 -1.24 -1.30
CA VAL A 118 -12.79 0.08 -0.87
C VAL A 118 -13.92 1.09 -0.81
N GLU A 119 -14.84 1.12 -1.77
CA GLU A 119 -16.04 1.97 -1.70
C GLU A 119 -16.84 1.71 -0.42
N ALA A 120 -17.13 0.44 -0.13
CA ALA A 120 -17.79 0.06 1.13
C ALA A 120 -16.94 0.35 2.38
N GLN A 121 -15.62 0.31 2.28
CA GLN A 121 -14.72 0.68 3.37
C GLN A 121 -14.75 2.19 3.64
N ILE A 122 -14.95 3.01 2.61
CA ILE A 122 -15.04 4.46 2.75
C ILE A 122 -16.29 4.86 3.52
N GLU A 123 -17.43 4.19 3.32
CA GLU A 123 -18.62 4.37 4.17
C GLU A 123 -18.31 4.12 5.65
N ARG A 124 -17.52 3.07 5.95
CA ARG A 124 -17.07 2.79 7.32
C ARG A 124 -16.13 3.88 7.86
N TYR A 125 -15.26 4.44 7.01
CA TYR A 125 -14.41 5.56 7.40
C TYR A 125 -15.22 6.81 7.71
N GLU A 126 -16.29 7.08 6.96
CA GLU A 126 -17.19 8.20 7.21
C GLU A 126 -17.94 8.05 8.53
N LEU A 127 -18.45 6.85 8.83
CA LEU A 127 -19.07 6.54 10.13
C LEU A 127 -18.09 6.69 11.29
N TRP A 128 -16.83 6.29 11.10
CA TRP A 128 -15.77 6.45 12.11
C TRP A 128 -15.32 7.92 12.26
N GLY A 129 -15.48 8.74 11.22
CA GLY A 129 -14.98 10.13 11.19
C GLY A 129 -13.47 10.23 10.95
N VAL A 130 -12.82 9.16 10.52
CA VAL A 130 -11.39 9.14 10.19
C VAL A 130 -11.11 9.91 8.91
N ARG A 131 -9.92 10.49 8.80
CA ARG A 131 -9.49 11.20 7.59
C ARG A 131 -8.88 10.24 6.60
N TYR A 132 -9.27 10.37 5.34
CA TYR A 132 -8.77 9.53 4.25
C TYR A 132 -8.62 10.37 2.98
N SER A 133 -7.75 9.90 2.09
CA SER A 133 -7.56 10.47 0.76
C SER A 133 -8.68 10.04 -0.20
N ASP A 134 -9.28 11.00 -0.90
CA ASP A 134 -10.23 10.76 -1.99
C ASP A 134 -9.55 10.69 -3.37
N ALA A 135 -8.21 10.76 -3.42
CA ALA A 135 -7.44 10.77 -4.66
C ALA A 135 -7.75 9.55 -5.53
N PHE A 136 -8.00 8.40 -4.88
CA PHE A 136 -8.42 7.15 -5.51
C PHE A 136 -9.59 7.34 -6.50
N PHE A 137 -10.69 7.96 -6.07
CA PHE A 137 -11.87 8.18 -6.91
C PHE A 137 -11.54 8.96 -8.18
N ARG A 138 -10.71 9.99 -8.05
CA ARG A 138 -10.28 10.82 -9.18
C ARG A 138 -9.30 10.09 -10.10
N THR A 139 -8.39 9.28 -9.55
CA THR A 139 -7.40 8.55 -10.35
C THR A 139 -7.99 7.37 -11.13
N GLN A 140 -9.15 6.86 -10.70
CA GLN A 140 -9.81 5.70 -11.28
C GLN A 140 -11.13 6.05 -12.00
N ASP A 141 -11.46 7.34 -12.08
CA ASP A 141 -12.72 7.86 -12.66
C ASP A 141 -13.97 7.18 -12.08
N ILE A 142 -13.96 6.96 -10.77
CA ILE A 142 -15.06 6.33 -10.03
C ILE A 142 -15.97 7.43 -9.46
N GLU A 143 -17.25 7.35 -9.81
CA GLU A 143 -18.26 8.26 -9.25
C GLU A 143 -18.49 7.95 -7.78
N ARG A 144 -18.28 8.95 -6.92
CA ARG A 144 -18.57 8.82 -5.50
C ARG A 144 -20.07 8.93 -5.27
N LYS A 145 -20.71 7.79 -4.99
CA LYS A 145 -22.09 7.73 -4.49
C LYS A 145 -22.12 8.37 -3.09
N ARG A 146 -22.90 9.43 -2.93
CA ARG A 146 -23.15 10.13 -1.66
C ARG A 146 -24.57 9.89 -1.20
#